data_AF-A0A6L4YPE4-F1
#
_entry.id   AF-A0A6L4YPE4-F1
#
_cell.length_a   1.000
_cell.length_b   1.000
_cell.length_c   1.000
_cell.angle_alpha   90.00
_cell.angle_beta   90.00
_cell.angle_gamma   90.00
#
_symmetry.space_group_name_H-M   'P 1'
#
loop_
_entity.id
_entity.type
_entity.pdbx_description
1 polymer ?
#
loop_
_entity_poly.entity_id
_entity_poly.type
_entity_poly.pdbx_seq_one_letter_code
_entity_poly.pdbx_strand_id
1 'polypeptide(L)'
;MCECEAEEGQLHNWPCRREYCPFCNLAFTNGCDCVYMLLGLQSRKNSPECSHLTEEVYSEGLTDEQDEEWFKLCTNRGRIPFVYTPQMCSRCGCLWPEFFMVQDIVWFYYTTPELKDTLLCFDCFQYIRQRIDSFNSRPLWLPSNEDIDRFILAWKNKDKATLADLEPKKGFSKS
;
A
#
# COMPACT_ATOMS: atom_id res chain seq x y z
N MET A 1 1.76 -21.14 -6.85
CA MET A 1 1.95 -21.95 -5.62
C MET A 1 3.46 -21.95 -5.33
N CYS A 2 3.91 -21.89 -4.07
CA CYS A 2 5.35 -22.06 -3.80
C CYS A 2 5.73 -23.52 -4.06
N GLU A 3 6.85 -23.77 -4.73
CA GLU A 3 7.39 -25.13 -4.93
C GLU A 3 8.30 -25.58 -3.77
N CYS A 4 8.59 -24.68 -2.84
CA CYS A 4 9.52 -24.86 -1.73
C CYS A 4 8.94 -25.65 -0.53
N GLU A 5 7.66 -26.02 -0.57
CA GLU A 5 6.88 -26.69 0.49
C GLU A 5 6.78 -25.95 1.84
N ALA A 6 7.54 -24.88 2.06
CA ALA A 6 7.46 -24.08 3.28
C ALA A 6 6.07 -23.47 3.47
N GLU A 7 5.55 -23.61 4.69
CA GLU A 7 4.28 -23.05 5.14
C GLU A 7 4.43 -21.59 5.57
N GLU A 8 3.29 -20.93 5.79
CA GLU A 8 3.25 -19.59 6.37
C GLU A 8 3.98 -19.54 7.71
N GLY A 9 4.78 -18.49 7.93
CA GLY A 9 5.59 -18.33 9.13
C GLY A 9 6.90 -19.13 9.14
N GLN A 10 7.15 -19.97 8.13
CA GLN A 10 8.42 -20.69 7.98
C GLN A 10 9.38 -19.92 7.06
N LEU A 11 10.68 -20.17 7.23
CA LEU A 11 11.67 -19.73 6.26
C LEU A 11 11.60 -20.66 5.05
N HIS A 12 11.52 -20.08 3.85
CA HIS A 12 11.54 -20.84 2.61
C HIS A 12 12.97 -21.21 2.24
N ASN A 13 13.10 -22.27 1.44
CA ASN A 13 14.38 -22.61 0.81
C ASN A 13 14.73 -21.56 -0.25
N TRP A 14 15.96 -21.04 -0.21
CA TRP A 14 16.46 -20.19 -1.29
C TRP A 14 16.52 -21.01 -2.59
N PRO A 15 16.13 -20.49 -3.78
CA PRO A 15 15.85 -19.09 -4.13
C PRO A 15 14.35 -18.73 -4.13
N CYS A 16 13.51 -19.35 -3.30
CA CYS A 16 12.08 -19.04 -3.27
C CYS A 16 11.78 -17.55 -3.03
N ARG A 17 12.61 -16.90 -2.19
CA ARG A 17 12.59 -15.45 -1.93
C ARG A 17 11.21 -14.89 -1.56
N ARG A 18 10.37 -15.72 -0.93
CA ARG A 18 9.08 -15.33 -0.35
C ARG A 18 9.22 -14.80 1.07
N GLU A 19 10.43 -14.51 1.53
CA GLU A 19 10.66 -13.75 2.76
C GLU A 19 10.56 -12.25 2.53
N TYR A 20 10.15 -11.51 3.56
CA TYR A 20 10.32 -10.05 3.58
C TYR A 20 11.80 -9.69 3.65
N CYS A 21 12.16 -8.61 2.95
CA CYS A 21 13.50 -8.04 2.99
C CYS A 21 13.84 -7.58 4.42
N PRO A 22 14.89 -8.12 5.05
CA PRO A 22 15.19 -7.84 6.46
C PRO A 22 15.84 -6.47 6.70
N PHE A 23 16.01 -5.68 5.64
CA PHE A 23 16.57 -4.34 5.69
C PHE A 23 15.48 -3.25 5.66
N CYS A 24 14.43 -3.43 4.85
CA CYS A 24 13.34 -2.45 4.75
C CYS A 24 12.03 -2.92 5.37
N ASN A 25 11.78 -4.22 5.46
CA ASN A 25 10.51 -4.83 5.92
C ASN A 25 9.27 -4.46 5.08
N LEU A 26 9.46 -3.88 3.88
CA LEU A 26 8.36 -3.39 3.04
C LEU A 26 8.05 -4.30 1.86
N ALA A 27 9.05 -5.00 1.33
CA ALA A 27 8.94 -5.81 0.12
C ALA A 27 9.53 -7.20 0.33
N PHE A 28 9.17 -8.14 -0.55
CA PHE A 28 9.82 -9.45 -0.60
C PHE A 28 11.26 -9.34 -1.09
N THR A 29 12.10 -10.27 -0.66
CA THR A 29 13.51 -10.38 -1.09
C THR A 29 13.66 -10.56 -2.62
N ASN A 30 12.63 -11.00 -3.33
CA ASN A 30 12.62 -11.17 -4.80
C ASN A 30 12.38 -9.88 -5.62
N GLY A 31 12.28 -8.71 -5.00
CA GLY A 31 11.96 -7.49 -5.76
C GLY A 31 12.23 -6.21 -4.98
N CYS A 32 13.11 -6.27 -3.99
CA CYS A 32 13.42 -5.15 -3.14
C CYS A 32 14.72 -4.46 -3.59
N ASP A 33 14.68 -3.14 -3.77
CA ASP A 33 15.86 -2.34 -4.16
C ASP A 33 17.04 -2.43 -3.20
N CYS A 34 16.82 -2.90 -1.96
CA CYS A 34 17.90 -3.16 -1.01
C CYS A 34 18.95 -4.11 -1.57
N VAL A 35 18.57 -5.08 -2.42
CA VAL A 35 19.56 -5.99 -3.02
C VAL A 35 20.55 -5.23 -3.90
N TYR A 36 20.05 -4.33 -4.75
CA TYR A 36 20.90 -3.56 -5.66
C TYR A 36 21.72 -2.51 -4.92
N MET A 37 21.16 -1.89 -3.89
CA MET A 37 21.88 -0.94 -3.05
C MET A 37 23.02 -1.60 -2.27
N LEU A 38 22.75 -2.74 -1.63
CA LEU A 38 23.70 -3.38 -0.72
C LEU A 38 24.77 -4.19 -1.46
N LEU A 39 24.46 -4.70 -2.64
CA LEU A 39 25.46 -5.30 -3.55
C LEU A 39 26.22 -4.24 -4.38
N GLY A 40 25.90 -2.95 -4.23
CA GLY A 40 26.60 -1.88 -4.94
C GLY A 40 26.34 -1.84 -6.46
N LEU A 41 25.19 -2.33 -6.90
CA LEU A 41 24.82 -2.45 -8.32
C LEU A 41 24.17 -1.18 -8.89
N GLN A 42 23.73 -0.26 -8.03
CA GLN A 42 23.15 1.01 -8.45
C GLN A 42 24.21 2.06 -8.79
N SER A 43 24.02 2.76 -9.90
CA SER A 43 24.86 3.87 -10.32
C SER A 43 24.03 5.01 -10.89
N ARG A 44 24.23 6.23 -10.37
CA ARG A 44 23.55 7.45 -10.86
C ARG A 44 23.87 7.79 -12.32
N LYS A 45 24.84 7.11 -12.94
CA LYS A 45 25.11 7.22 -14.38
C LYS A 45 24.00 6.57 -15.22
N ASN A 46 23.25 5.63 -14.64
CA ASN A 46 22.17 4.91 -15.30
C ASN A 46 20.83 5.61 -15.09
N SER A 47 19.87 5.34 -15.99
CA SER A 47 18.54 5.96 -15.97
C SER A 47 17.77 5.64 -14.67
N PRO A 48 17.06 6.62 -14.08
CA PRO A 48 16.11 6.35 -12.98
C PRO A 48 14.95 5.44 -13.40
N GLU A 49 14.61 5.39 -14.70
CA GLU A 49 13.56 4.50 -15.22
C GLU A 49 13.93 3.02 -15.05
N CYS A 50 15.23 2.70 -15.06
CA CYS A 50 15.77 1.37 -14.81
C CYS A 50 16.29 1.23 -13.37
N SER A 51 15.76 2.02 -12.43
CA SER A 51 16.19 2.04 -11.02
C SER A 51 17.71 2.24 -10.83
N HIS A 52 18.34 2.98 -11.74
CA HIS A 52 19.79 3.20 -11.77
C HIS A 52 20.65 1.93 -11.96
N LEU A 53 20.09 0.86 -12.51
CA LEU A 53 20.80 -0.39 -12.79
C LEU A 53 21.46 -0.38 -14.18
N THR A 54 22.46 -1.24 -14.39
CA THR A 54 22.94 -1.54 -15.74
C THR A 54 21.88 -2.33 -16.52
N GLU A 55 21.97 -2.32 -17.85
CA GLU A 55 21.04 -3.07 -18.70
C GLU A 55 21.12 -4.57 -18.42
N GLU A 56 22.31 -5.11 -18.12
CA GLU A 56 22.47 -6.52 -17.75
C GLU A 56 21.70 -6.85 -16.47
N VAL A 57 21.90 -6.09 -15.38
CA VAL A 57 21.21 -6.35 -14.11
C VAL A 57 19.70 -6.15 -14.24
N TYR A 58 19.26 -5.13 -14.99
CA TYR A 58 17.83 -4.87 -15.19
C TYR A 58 17.14 -5.97 -16.01
N SER A 59 17.82 -6.49 -17.04
CA SER A 59 17.21 -7.41 -18.01
C SER A 59 17.41 -8.88 -17.63
N GLU A 60 18.58 -9.22 -17.09
CA GLU A 60 18.99 -10.60 -16.79
C GLU A 60 18.88 -10.92 -15.29
N GLY A 61 18.89 -9.90 -14.43
CA GLY A 61 18.83 -10.06 -12.98
C GLY A 61 20.21 -10.18 -12.32
N LEU A 62 20.25 -10.86 -11.18
CA LEU A 62 21.49 -11.09 -10.43
C LEU A 62 22.24 -12.30 -10.99
N THR A 63 23.57 -12.26 -10.96
CA THR A 63 24.38 -13.48 -11.16
C THR A 63 24.23 -14.43 -9.97
N ASP A 64 24.62 -15.70 -10.13
CA ASP A 64 24.59 -16.69 -9.05
C ASP A 64 25.44 -16.24 -7.84
N GLU A 65 26.60 -15.62 -8.08
CA GLU A 65 27.46 -15.10 -7.01
C GLU A 65 26.81 -13.94 -6.26
N GLN A 66 26.16 -13.03 -7.00
CA GLN A 66 25.41 -11.91 -6.43
C GLN A 66 24.21 -12.39 -5.62
N ASP A 67 23.52 -13.43 -6.10
CA ASP A 67 22.43 -14.05 -5.36
C ASP A 67 22.91 -14.75 -4.07
N GLU A 68 24.03 -15.47 -4.13
CA GLU A 68 24.62 -16.09 -2.95
C GLU A 68 25.05 -15.05 -1.90
N GLU A 69 25.62 -13.93 -2.35
CA GLU A 69 25.96 -12.81 -1.48
C GLU A 69 24.70 -12.17 -0.86
N TRP A 70 23.64 -12.01 -1.65
CA TRP A 70 22.36 -11.52 -1.15
C TRP A 70 21.75 -12.45 -0.09
N PHE A 71 21.79 -13.77 -0.33
CA PHE A 71 21.36 -14.77 0.62
C PHE A 71 22.15 -14.69 1.94
N LYS A 72 23.48 -14.54 1.87
CA LYS A 72 24.35 -14.36 3.04
C LYS A 72 23.98 -13.10 3.82
N LEU A 73 23.79 -11.97 3.14
CA LEU A 73 23.37 -10.71 3.76
C LEU A 73 22.03 -10.86 4.48
N CYS A 74 21.03 -11.47 3.83
CA CYS A 74 19.72 -11.70 4.43
C CYS A 74 19.79 -12.64 5.64
N THR A 75 20.59 -13.71 5.54
CA THR A 75 20.79 -14.68 6.64
C THR A 75 21.46 -14.02 7.83
N ASN A 76 22.54 -13.26 7.61
CA ASN A 76 23.26 -12.55 8.67
C ASN A 76 22.40 -11.49 9.35
N ARG A 77 21.50 -10.84 8.62
CA ARG A 77 20.57 -9.84 9.18
C ARG A 77 19.42 -10.46 9.97
N GLY A 78 19.12 -11.74 9.73
CA GLY A 78 17.95 -12.46 10.21
C GLY A 78 16.82 -12.41 9.19
N ARG A 79 16.60 -13.52 8.47
CA ARG A 79 15.53 -13.65 7.47
C ARG A 79 14.15 -13.52 8.15
N ILE A 80 13.22 -12.86 7.47
CA ILE A 80 11.86 -12.62 7.98
C ILE A 80 10.87 -13.49 7.20
N PRO A 81 10.24 -14.50 7.83
CA PRO A 81 9.28 -15.34 7.13
C PRO A 81 8.07 -14.53 6.68
N PHE A 82 7.43 -14.99 5.61
CA PHE A 82 6.14 -14.44 5.23
C PHE A 82 5.06 -14.89 6.20
N VAL A 83 4.29 -13.93 6.69
CA VAL A 83 3.05 -14.15 7.44
C VAL A 83 1.95 -13.45 6.67
N TYR A 84 0.87 -14.17 6.39
CA TYR A 84 -0.26 -13.66 5.64
C TYR A 84 -1.09 -12.74 6.55
N THR A 85 -0.93 -11.44 6.35
CA THR A 85 -1.67 -10.41 7.08
C THR A 85 -2.66 -9.73 6.13
N PRO A 86 -3.89 -10.26 5.98
CA PRO A 86 -4.88 -9.65 5.10
C PRO A 86 -5.30 -8.28 5.64
N GLN A 87 -5.54 -7.34 4.73
CA GLN A 87 -6.22 -6.11 5.10
C GLN A 87 -7.68 -6.43 5.42
N MET A 88 -8.17 -5.98 6.58
CA MET A 88 -9.50 -6.31 7.07
C MET A 88 -10.31 -5.05 7.34
N CYS A 89 -11.59 -5.07 6.95
CA CYS A 89 -12.52 -4.04 7.38
C CYS A 89 -12.75 -4.14 8.89
N SER A 90 -12.42 -3.09 9.64
CA SER A 90 -12.54 -3.04 11.10
C SER A 90 -13.98 -3.08 11.60
N ARG A 91 -14.98 -2.89 10.72
CA ARG A 91 -16.40 -3.02 11.06
C ARG A 91 -16.98 -4.41 10.78
N CYS A 92 -16.80 -4.95 9.56
CA CYS A 92 -17.45 -6.21 9.15
C CYS A 92 -16.52 -7.41 9.04
N GLY A 93 -15.19 -7.22 9.14
CA GLY A 93 -14.20 -8.28 9.05
C GLY A 93 -13.96 -8.83 7.64
N CYS A 94 -14.51 -8.24 6.59
CA CYS A 94 -14.22 -8.71 5.22
C CYS A 94 -12.73 -8.55 4.90
N LEU A 95 -12.15 -9.60 4.32
CA LEU A 95 -10.75 -9.63 3.89
C LEU A 95 -10.61 -8.96 2.53
N TRP A 96 -9.53 -8.20 2.34
CA TRP A 96 -9.20 -7.50 1.09
C TRP A 96 -10.37 -6.72 0.50
N PRO A 97 -10.98 -5.81 1.27
CA PRO A 97 -12.04 -4.97 0.72
C PRO A 97 -11.51 -4.15 -0.45
N GLU A 98 -12.39 -3.84 -1.40
CA GLU A 98 -12.07 -2.87 -2.43
C GLU A 98 -11.73 -1.52 -1.78
N PHE A 99 -10.52 -1.04 -2.02
CA PHE A 99 -10.10 0.26 -1.50
C PHE A 99 -10.86 1.39 -2.19
N PHE A 100 -11.10 2.45 -1.44
CA PHE A 100 -11.66 3.70 -1.93
C PHE A 100 -11.00 4.85 -1.18
N MET A 101 -11.13 6.05 -1.73
CA MET A 101 -10.68 7.27 -1.08
C MET A 101 -11.79 8.30 -1.13
N VAL A 102 -11.90 9.07 -0.06
CA VAL A 102 -12.76 10.24 0.06
C VAL A 102 -11.93 11.39 0.59
N GLN A 103 -12.44 12.61 0.51
CA GLN A 103 -11.81 13.77 1.12
C GLN A 103 -11.69 13.58 2.64
N ASP A 104 -10.62 14.07 3.24
CA ASP A 104 -10.38 13.98 4.69
C ASP A 104 -11.57 14.49 5.51
N ILE A 105 -12.16 15.61 5.09
CA ILE A 105 -13.32 16.21 5.78
C ILE A 105 -14.54 15.28 5.79
N VAL A 106 -14.71 14.49 4.73
CA VAL A 106 -15.78 13.49 4.61
C VAL A 106 -15.45 12.29 5.49
N TRP A 107 -14.21 11.81 5.45
CA TRP A 107 -13.76 10.73 6.33
C TRP A 107 -13.97 11.09 7.80
N PHE A 108 -13.52 12.27 8.22
CA PHE A 108 -13.61 12.71 9.62
C PHE A 108 -15.03 12.95 10.11
N TYR A 109 -15.95 13.36 9.22
CA TYR A 109 -17.35 13.55 9.60
C TYR A 109 -18.06 12.21 9.83
N TYR A 110 -17.81 11.23 8.96
CA TYR A 110 -18.52 9.95 9.00
C TYR A 110 -17.86 8.87 9.85
N THR A 111 -16.60 9.03 10.26
CA THR A 111 -15.90 8.04 11.11
C THR A 111 -15.78 8.51 12.55
N THR A 112 -16.02 7.59 13.50
CA THR A 112 -15.76 7.84 14.93
C THR A 112 -14.26 7.88 15.18
N PRO A 113 -13.78 8.49 16.28
CA PRO A 113 -12.35 8.55 16.60
C PRO A 113 -11.62 7.20 16.50
N GLU A 114 -12.28 6.12 16.92
CA GLU A 114 -11.73 4.76 16.90
C GLU A 114 -11.59 4.21 15.48
N LEU A 115 -12.38 4.70 14.52
CA LEU A 115 -12.38 4.24 13.14
C LEU A 115 -11.45 5.05 12.23
N LYS A 116 -10.97 6.22 12.67
CA LYS A 116 -10.17 7.14 11.83
C LYS A 116 -8.85 6.56 11.36
N ASP A 117 -8.21 5.78 12.22
CA ASP A 117 -6.92 5.13 11.96
C ASP A 117 -7.08 3.67 11.53
N THR A 118 -8.29 3.28 11.12
CA THR A 118 -8.63 1.91 10.75
C THR A 118 -9.15 1.82 9.32
N LEU A 119 -9.20 0.60 8.80
CA LEU A 119 -9.67 0.35 7.45
C LEU A 119 -11.16 0.02 7.44
N LEU A 120 -11.93 0.67 6.58
CA LEU A 120 -13.33 0.32 6.31
C LEU A 120 -13.49 -0.13 4.86
N CYS A 121 -14.37 -1.11 4.62
CA CYS A 121 -14.83 -1.40 3.26
C CYS A 121 -15.84 -0.35 2.79
N PHE A 122 -15.95 -0.21 1.47
CA PHE A 122 -16.85 0.77 0.86
C PHE A 122 -18.31 0.59 1.32
N ASP A 123 -18.80 -0.64 1.42
CA ASP A 123 -20.17 -0.93 1.87
C ASP A 123 -20.42 -0.49 3.32
N CYS A 124 -19.44 -0.71 4.20
CA CYS A 124 -19.52 -0.27 5.59
C CYS A 124 -19.54 1.25 5.68
N PHE A 125 -18.69 1.92 4.91
CA PHE A 125 -18.65 3.37 4.84
C PHE A 125 -19.97 3.95 4.32
N GLN A 126 -20.54 3.40 3.24
CA GLN A 126 -21.84 3.79 2.72
C GLN A 126 -22.97 3.59 3.72
N TYR A 127 -22.98 2.45 4.42
CA TYR A 127 -23.95 2.20 5.49
C TYR A 127 -23.87 3.26 6.59
N ILE A 128 -22.66 3.62 7.04
CA ILE A 128 -22.46 4.64 8.08
C ILE A 128 -22.96 6.01 7.58
N ARG A 129 -22.60 6.41 6.35
CA ARG A 129 -23.09 7.65 5.71
C ARG A 129 -24.61 7.73 5.75
N GLN A 130 -25.29 6.70 5.25
CA GLN A 130 -26.75 6.65 5.19
C GLN A 130 -27.39 6.74 6.57
N ARG A 131 -26.82 6.09 7.59
CA ARG A 131 -27.34 6.15 8.96
C ARG A 131 -27.16 7.55 9.55
N ILE A 132 -25.98 8.14 9.47
CA ILE A 132 -25.73 9.48 9.99
C ILE A 132 -26.63 10.52 9.32
N ASP A 133 -26.74 10.46 7.99
CA ASP A 133 -27.58 11.39 7.22
C ASP A 133 -29.08 11.20 7.50
N SER A 134 -29.53 10.01 7.90
CA SER A 134 -30.94 9.77 8.27
C SER A 134 -31.36 10.37 9.62
N PHE A 135 -30.40 10.66 10.50
CA PHE A 135 -30.67 11.19 11.84
C PHE A 135 -30.19 12.63 12.04
N ASN A 136 -29.40 13.18 11.11
CA ASN A 136 -28.82 14.50 11.23
C ASN A 136 -29.05 15.33 9.97
N SER A 137 -29.27 16.64 10.15
CA SER A 137 -29.20 17.58 9.03
C SER A 137 -27.77 17.67 8.51
N ARG A 138 -27.57 17.52 7.20
CA ARG A 138 -26.26 17.63 6.57
C ARG A 138 -25.66 19.03 6.77
N PRO A 139 -24.42 19.16 7.28
CA PRO A 139 -23.75 20.46 7.37
C PRO A 139 -23.46 21.06 5.98
N LEU A 140 -23.52 22.38 5.87
CA LEU A 140 -23.25 23.10 4.61
C LEU A 140 -21.79 23.00 4.15
N TRP A 141 -20.86 22.78 5.08
CA TRP A 141 -19.43 22.64 4.77
C TRP A 141 -19.06 21.25 4.25
N LEU A 142 -19.95 20.26 4.40
CA LEU A 142 -19.69 18.90 3.98
C LEU A 142 -19.97 18.78 2.47
N PRO A 143 -19.05 18.24 1.65
CA PRO A 143 -19.28 18.03 0.22
C PRO A 143 -20.60 17.32 -0.06
N SER A 144 -21.22 17.58 -1.20
CA SER A 144 -22.48 16.93 -1.58
C SER A 144 -22.28 15.41 -1.77
N ASN A 145 -23.35 14.63 -1.71
CA ASN A 145 -23.23 13.18 -1.98
C ASN A 145 -22.71 12.92 -3.41
N GLU A 146 -23.13 13.73 -4.38
CA GLU A 146 -22.63 13.67 -5.74
C GLU A 146 -21.13 13.97 -5.81
N ASP A 147 -20.65 15.01 -5.12
CA ASP A 147 -19.21 15.33 -5.11
C ASP A 147 -18.36 14.26 -4.42
N ILE A 148 -18.88 13.63 -3.36
CA ILE A 148 -18.20 12.52 -2.70
C ILE A 148 -18.08 11.33 -3.66
N ASP A 149 -19.17 10.97 -4.34
CA ASP A 149 -19.18 9.82 -5.24
C ASP A 149 -18.34 10.09 -6.50
N ARG A 150 -18.34 11.33 -7.00
CA ARG A 150 -17.42 11.79 -8.06
C ARG A 150 -15.97 11.71 -7.64
N PHE A 151 -15.65 12.08 -6.40
CA PHE A 151 -14.28 11.97 -5.87
C PHE A 151 -13.81 10.52 -5.83
N ILE A 152 -14.65 9.61 -5.30
CA ILE A 152 -14.34 8.18 -5.25
C ILE A 152 -14.08 7.64 -6.66
N LEU A 153 -14.92 7.99 -7.63
CA LEU A 153 -14.75 7.56 -9.01
C LEU A 153 -13.48 8.12 -9.65
N ALA A 154 -13.19 9.41 -9.43
CA ALA A 154 -11.96 10.05 -9.91
C ALA A 154 -10.71 9.38 -9.34
N TRP A 155 -10.73 9.02 -8.05
CA TRP A 155 -9.64 8.28 -7.42
C TRP A 155 -9.44 6.91 -8.05
N LYS A 156 -10.52 6.13 -8.22
CA LYS A 156 -10.46 4.81 -8.87
C LYS A 156 -9.88 4.89 -10.28
N ASN A 157 -10.24 5.94 -11.03
CA ASN A 157 -9.80 6.17 -12.40
C ASN A 157 -8.45 6.90 -12.51
N LYS A 158 -7.81 7.25 -11.38
CA LYS A 158 -6.58 8.06 -11.33
C LYS A 158 -6.71 9.42 -12.04
N ASP A 159 -7.91 10.00 -12.06
CA ASP A 159 -8.19 11.31 -12.65
C ASP A 159 -7.75 12.44 -11.71
N LYS A 160 -6.49 12.86 -11.90
CA LYS A 160 -5.87 13.92 -11.09
C LYS A 160 -6.56 15.27 -11.23
N ALA A 161 -7.16 15.58 -12.38
CA ALA A 161 -7.77 16.88 -12.62
C ALA A 161 -9.05 17.02 -11.79
N THR A 162 -9.91 15.99 -11.83
CA THR A 162 -11.14 15.97 -11.02
C THR A 162 -10.85 15.90 -9.53
N LEU A 163 -9.83 15.14 -9.11
CA LEU A 163 -9.41 15.13 -7.69
C LEU A 163 -8.99 16.52 -7.22
N ALA A 164 -8.16 17.23 -8.00
CA ALA A 164 -7.70 18.57 -7.64
C ALA A 164 -8.82 19.62 -7.59
N ASP A 165 -9.87 19.45 -8.40
CA ASP A 165 -11.06 20.31 -8.39
C ASP A 165 -11.94 20.08 -7.16
N LEU A 166 -12.12 18.81 -6.77
CA LEU A 166 -12.98 18.40 -5.67
C LEU A 166 -12.31 18.44 -4.28
N GLU A 167 -10.98 18.52 -4.23
CA GLU A 167 -10.26 18.75 -2.98
C GLU A 167 -10.63 20.13 -2.40
N PRO A 168 -11.09 20.21 -1.14
CA PRO A 168 -11.40 21.50 -0.54
C PRO A 168 -10.17 22.42 -0.57
N LYS A 169 -10.30 23.55 -1.28
CA LYS A 169 -9.23 24.56 -1.38
C LYS A 169 -8.83 24.98 0.03
N LYS A 170 -7.54 24.88 0.35
CA LYS A 170 -6.94 25.24 1.66
C LYS A 170 -7.53 26.56 2.16
N GLY A 171 -8.42 26.46 3.14
CA GLY A 171 -9.23 27.57 3.64
C GLY A 171 -10.04 27.21 4.89
N PHE A 172 -10.32 25.92 5.12
CA PHE A 172 -10.86 25.41 6.38
C PHE A 172 -9.74 24.97 7.33
N SER A 173 -8.78 25.86 7.62
CA SER A 173 -7.85 25.66 8.73
C SER A 173 -8.32 26.47 9.93
N LYS A 174 -8.84 25.75 10.93
CA LYS A 174 -8.99 26.16 12.35
C LYS A 174 -9.79 27.44 12.61
N SER A 175 -11.03 27.27 13.04
CA SER A 175 -11.63 28.11 14.08
C SER A 175 -11.58 27.36 15.40
#